data_AF-A0A0G0MS41-F1
#
_entry.id   AF-A0A0G0MS41-F1
#
_cell.length_a   1.000
_cell.length_b   1.000
_cell.length_c   1.000
_cell.angle_alpha   90.00
_cell.angle_beta   90.00
_cell.angle_gamma   90.00
#
_symmetry.space_group_name_H-M   'P 1'
#
loop_
_entity.id
_entity.type
_entity.pdbx_description
1 polymer ?
#
loop_
_entity_poly.entity_id
_entity_poly.type
_entity_poly.pdbx_seq_one_letter_code
_entity_poly.pdbx_strand_id
1 'polypeptide(L)'
;GQVENNPILNWTKYLVFYSDGSLVISRKNEHGGDITYSSYDDLEKDYQEKKLHPMDLKMAVAEWLIAKLEPARKYFENPARKTALEEIERLTSFLS
;
A
#
# COMPACT_ATOMS: atom_id res chain seq x y z
N GLY A 1 5.36 15.77 -7.54
CA GLY A 1 5.46 14.48 -8.24
C GLY A 1 4.39 14.40 -9.31
N GLN A 2 4.37 13.33 -10.11
CA GLN A 2 3.30 13.14 -11.11
C GLN A 2 2.06 12.55 -10.42
N VAL A 3 0.95 13.28 -10.48
CA VAL A 3 -0.30 12.91 -9.80
C VAL A 3 -1.23 12.14 -10.74
N GLU A 4 -1.32 12.59 -11.99
CA GLU A 4 -2.20 11.98 -12.99
C GLU A 4 -1.78 10.54 -13.31
N ASN A 5 -2.75 9.62 -13.35
CA ASN A 5 -2.55 8.19 -13.61
C ASN A 5 -1.51 7.53 -12.68
N ASN A 6 -1.37 8.01 -11.44
CA ASN A 6 -0.46 7.43 -10.47
C ASN A 6 -1.16 6.32 -9.66
N PRO A 7 -0.79 5.03 -9.86
CA PRO A 7 -1.45 3.92 -9.18
C PRO A 7 -1.25 3.94 -7.67
N ILE A 8 -0.12 4.47 -7.20
CA ILE A 8 0.17 4.53 -5.77
C ILE A 8 -0.76 5.54 -5.09
N LEU A 9 -0.94 6.73 -5.67
CA LEU A 9 -1.91 7.70 -5.13
C LEU A 9 -3.34 7.17 -5.22
N ASN A 10 -3.69 6.46 -6.29
CA ASN A 10 -4.99 5.82 -6.42
C ASN A 10 -5.25 4.81 -5.28
N TRP A 11 -4.29 3.91 -5.01
CA TRP A 11 -4.39 2.94 -3.92
C TRP A 11 -4.42 3.62 -2.55
N THR A 12 -3.60 4.65 -2.35
CA THR A 12 -3.65 5.45 -1.12
C THR A 12 -5.04 6.02 -0.91
N LYS A 13 -5.66 6.64 -1.91
CA LYS A 13 -7.01 7.22 -1.82
C LYS A 13 -8.08 6.17 -1.52
N TYR A 14 -8.13 5.12 -2.33
CA TYR A 14 -9.28 4.22 -2.36
C TYR A 14 -9.12 2.96 -1.50
N LEU A 15 -7.91 2.62 -1.07
CA LEU A 15 -7.66 1.50 -0.17
C LEU A 15 -7.27 1.99 1.23
N VAL A 16 -6.19 2.77 1.33
CA VAL A 16 -5.62 3.16 2.63
C VAL A 16 -6.56 4.13 3.37
N PHE A 17 -6.87 5.27 2.75
CA PHE A 17 -7.71 6.29 3.40
C PHE A 17 -9.17 5.84 3.56
N TYR A 18 -9.68 5.04 2.63
CA TYR A 18 -11.01 4.43 2.78
C TYR A 18 -11.08 3.49 4.00
N SER A 19 -10.03 2.71 4.24
CA SER A 19 -10.01 1.71 5.30
C SER A 19 -9.67 2.29 6.67
N ASP A 20 -8.59 3.08 6.75
CA ASP A 20 -7.96 3.44 8.03
C ASP A 20 -7.98 4.96 8.28
N GLY A 21 -8.45 5.76 7.31
CA GLY A 21 -8.59 7.22 7.43
C GLY A 21 -7.28 8.00 7.51
N SER A 22 -6.13 7.31 7.54
CA SER A 22 -4.82 7.93 7.67
C SER A 22 -3.72 7.03 7.10
N LEU A 23 -2.56 7.63 6.83
CA LEU A 23 -1.34 6.91 6.45
C LEU A 23 -0.14 7.48 7.20
N VAL A 24 0.61 6.60 7.85
CA VAL A 24 1.91 6.92 8.46
C VAL A 24 3.01 6.63 7.44
N ILE A 25 3.89 7.60 7.23
CA ILE A 25 5.06 7.47 6.38
C ILE A 25 6.29 7.56 7.28
N SER A 26 6.93 6.42 7.52
CA SER A 26 8.14 6.38 8.33
C SER A 26 9.35 6.80 7.51
N ARG A 27 10.13 7.75 8.02
CA ARG A 27 11.33 8.28 7.36
C ARG A 27 12.42 8.49 8.38
N LYS A 28 13.67 8.32 7.96
CA LYS A 28 14.81 8.64 8.84
C LYS A 28 14.75 10.11 9.27
N ASN A 29 15.22 10.40 10.49
CA ASN A 29 15.26 11.77 11.03
C ASN A 29 16.00 12.77 10.13
N GLU A 30 17.04 12.33 9.41
CA GLU A 30 17.79 13.12 8.43
C GLU A 30 16.95 13.58 7.22
N HIS A 31 15.74 13.03 7.04
CA HIS A 31 14.81 13.33 5.95
C HIS A 31 13.47 13.92 6.43
N GLY A 32 13.44 14.48 7.64
CA GLY A 32 12.26 15.16 8.19
C GLY A 32 11.45 14.34 9.20
N GLY A 33 11.85 13.10 9.48
CA GLY A 33 11.19 12.21 10.45
C GLY A 33 9.86 11.66 9.95
N ASP A 34 9.20 10.89 10.81
CA ASP A 34 7.91 10.27 10.51
C ASP A 34 6.83 11.35 10.28
N ILE A 35 5.99 11.13 9.27
CA ILE A 35 4.87 12.03 8.94
C ILE A 35 3.58 11.22 8.93
N THR A 36 2.54 11.74 9.56
CA THR A 36 1.19 11.16 9.50
C THR A 36 0.29 12.06 8.68
N TYR A 37 -0.33 11.51 7.64
CA TYR A 37 -1.37 12.18 6.86
C TYR A 37 -2.74 11.67 7.30
N SER A 38 -3.58 12.59 7.79
CA SER A 38 -4.98 12.30 8.16
C SER A 38 -5.99 12.71 7.07
N SER A 39 -5.50 13.22 5.94
CA SER A 39 -6.27 13.57 4.76
C SER A 39 -5.51 13.15 3.50
N TYR A 40 -6.23 12.56 2.53
CA TYR A 40 -5.67 12.26 1.22
C TYR A 40 -5.25 13.55 0.50
N ASP A 41 -6.03 14.62 0.63
CA ASP A 41 -5.78 15.88 -0.07
C ASP A 41 -4.46 16.53 0.39
N ASP A 42 -4.15 16.44 1.69
CA ASP A 42 -2.87 16.92 2.23
C ASP A 42 -1.69 16.10 1.71
N LEU A 43 -1.86 14.78 1.62
CA LEU A 43 -0.85 13.88 1.07
C LEU A 43 -0.60 14.14 -0.42
N GLU A 44 -1.67 14.26 -1.21
CA GLU A 44 -1.60 14.53 -2.65
C GLU A 44 -0.92 15.86 -2.92
N LYS A 45 -1.26 16.90 -2.15
CA LYS A 45 -0.62 18.21 -2.20
C LYS A 45 0.88 18.12 -1.93
N ASP A 46 1.29 17.51 -0.82
CA ASP A 46 2.71 17.37 -0.48
C ASP A 46 3.47 16.51 -1.50
N TYR A 47 2.83 15.49 -2.05
CA TYR A 47 3.38 14.69 -3.14
C TYR A 47 3.58 15.54 -4.39
N GLN A 48 2.58 16.33 -4.80
CA GLN A 48 2.62 17.22 -5.96
C GLN A 48 3.75 18.25 -5.82
N GLU A 49 3.85 18.87 -4.65
CA GLU A 49 4.88 19.85 -4.27
C GLU A 49 6.28 19.24 -4.05
N LYS A 50 6.43 17.91 -4.19
CA LYS A 50 7.69 17.15 -3.99
C LYS A 50 8.23 17.20 -2.55
N LYS A 51 7.40 17.53 -1.57
CA LYS A 51 7.69 17.44 -0.13
C LYS A 51 7.62 16.00 0.38
N LEU A 52 6.77 15.20 -0.25
CA LEU A 52 6.73 13.75 -0.08
C LEU A 52 7.45 13.08 -1.24
N HIS A 53 8.50 12.32 -0.93
CA HIS A 53 9.25 11.59 -1.93
C HIS A 53 8.48 10.36 -2.44
N PRO A 54 8.54 10.02 -3.74
CA PRO A 54 7.83 8.86 -4.28
C PRO A 54 8.19 7.51 -3.66
N MET A 55 9.44 7.33 -3.23
CA MET A 55 9.85 6.09 -2.57
C MET A 55 9.21 5.94 -1.19
N ASP A 56 9.16 7.01 -0.41
CA ASP A 56 8.59 6.99 0.94
C ASP A 56 7.11 6.62 0.88
N LEU A 57 6.36 7.21 -0.07
CA LEU A 57 4.96 6.84 -0.29
C LEU A 57 4.82 5.37 -0.72
N LYS A 58 5.65 4.89 -1.65
CA LYS A 58 5.62 3.49 -2.10
C LYS A 58 5.87 2.53 -0.95
N MET A 59 6.87 2.81 -0.12
CA MET A 59 7.20 1.98 1.03
C MET A 59 6.06 1.95 2.05
N ALA A 60 5.50 3.11 2.41
CA ALA A 60 4.39 3.19 3.34
C ALA A 60 3.15 2.41 2.86
N VAL A 61 2.80 2.52 1.57
CA VAL A 61 1.68 1.75 0.98
C VAL A 61 2.00 0.25 0.93
N ALA A 62 3.24 -0.14 0.66
CA ALA A 62 3.65 -1.55 0.66
C ALA A 62 3.56 -2.17 2.06
N GLU A 63 4.07 -1.48 3.08
CA GLU A 63 3.97 -1.91 4.48
C GLU A 63 2.51 -2.02 4.93
N TRP A 64 1.68 -1.05 4.56
CA TRP A 64 0.24 -1.10 4.81
C TRP A 64 -0.42 -2.32 4.17
N LEU A 65 -0.14 -2.59 2.88
CA LEU A 65 -0.66 -3.76 2.17
C LEU A 65 -0.18 -5.07 2.81
N ILE A 66 1.08 -5.14 3.22
CA ILE A 66 1.64 -6.30 3.92
C ILE A 66 0.83 -6.55 5.20
N ALA A 67 0.63 -5.54 6.04
CA ALA A 67 -0.14 -5.69 7.27
C ALA A 67 -1.60 -6.07 6.98
N LYS A 68 -2.25 -5.40 6.03
CA LYS A 68 -3.67 -5.62 5.72
C LYS A 68 -3.94 -7.03 5.18
N LEU A 69 -3.01 -7.57 4.40
CA LEU A 69 -3.12 -8.91 3.79
C LEU A 69 -2.57 -10.03 4.69
N GLU A 70 -1.96 -9.73 5.82
CA GLU A 70 -1.42 -10.73 6.74
C GLU A 70 -2.45 -11.77 7.20
N PRO A 71 -3.69 -11.40 7.59
CA PRO A 71 -4.70 -12.37 8.01
C PRO A 71 -5.05 -13.37 6.90
N ALA A 72 -5.12 -12.90 5.65
CA ALA A 72 -5.37 -13.76 4.50
C ALA A 72 -4.18 -14.71 4.26
N ARG A 73 -2.93 -14.21 4.31
CA ARG A 73 -1.74 -15.07 4.19
C ARG A 73 -1.73 -16.19 5.23
N LYS A 74 -1.92 -15.85 6.51
CA LYS A 74 -2.00 -16.83 7.61
C LYS A 74 -3.14 -17.83 7.45
N TYR A 75 -4.28 -17.40 6.89
CA TYR A 75 -5.41 -18.29 6.65
C TYR A 75 -5.05 -19.43 5.68
N PHE A 76 -4.32 -19.12 4.61
CA PHE A 76 -3.92 -20.07 3.56
C PHE A 76 -2.64 -20.87 3.88
N GLU A 77 -1.94 -20.59 4.98
CA GLU A 77 -0.83 -21.42 5.46
C GLU A 77 -1.28 -22.82 5.91
N ASN A 78 -2.57 -22.99 6.24
CA ASN A 78 -3.12 -24.30 6.59
C ASN A 78 -3.09 -25.24 5.36
N PRO A 79 -2.46 -26.43 5.45
CA PRO A 79 -2.35 -27.37 4.33
C PRO A 79 -3.68 -27.73 3.67
N ALA A 80 -4.77 -27.84 4.44
CA ALA A 80 -6.10 -28.16 3.91
C ALA A 80 -6.68 -27.05 3.00
N ARG A 81 -6.17 -25.82 3.14
CA ARG A 81 -6.61 -24.64 2.37
C ARG A 81 -5.58 -24.19 1.34
N LYS A 82 -4.32 -24.60 1.54
CA LYS A 82 -3.22 -24.36 0.59
C LYS A 82 -3.53 -24.96 -0.80
N THR A 83 -4.15 -26.13 -0.85
CA THR A 83 -4.53 -26.78 -2.12
C THR A 83 -5.50 -25.94 -2.96
N ALA A 84 -6.38 -25.17 -2.32
CA ALA A 84 -7.27 -24.25 -3.05
C ALA A 84 -6.50 -23.07 -3.66
N LEU A 85 -5.47 -22.56 -2.97
CA LEU A 85 -4.60 -21.51 -3.50
C LEU A 85 -3.76 -22.03 -4.68
N GLU A 86 -3.17 -23.23 -4.55
CA GLU A 86 -2.39 -23.88 -5.61
C GLU A 86 -3.22 -24.10 -6.89
N GLU A 87 -4.51 -24.43 -6.76
CA GLU A 87 -5.40 -24.57 -7.91
C GLU A 87 -5.72 -23.22 -8.58
N ILE A 88 -5.95 -22.15 -7.79
CA ILE A 88 -6.13 -20.80 -8.33
C ILE A 88 -4.88 -20.34 -9.08
N GLU A 89 -3.69 -20.58 -8.52
CA GLU A 89 -2.41 -20.24 -9.16
C GLU A 89 -2.23 -21.01 -10.46
N ARG A 90 -2.54 -22.32 -10.47
CA ARG A 90 -2.51 -23.13 -11.68
C ARG A 90 -3.40 -22.55 -12.76
N LEU A 91 -4.67 -22.25 -12.45
CA LEU A 91 -5.64 -21.73 -13.42
C LEU A 91 -5.28 -20.34 -13.94
N THR A 92 -4.73 -19.48 -13.09
CA THR A 92 -4.34 -18.11 -13.47
C THR A 92 -3.01 -18.05 -14.21
N SER A 93 -2.10 -19.02 -14.01
CA SER A 93 -0.83 -19.10 -14.75
C SER A 93 -1.00 -19.30 -16.26
N PHE A 94 -2.14 -19.84 -16.71
CA PHE A 94 -2.46 -19.99 -18.14
C PHE A 94 -2.96 -18.69 -18.79
N LEU A 95 -3.25 -17.66 -18.00
CA LEU A 95 -3.83 -16.39 -18.46
C LEU A 95 -2.81 -15.23 -18.50
N SER A 96 -1.58 -15.47 -18.04
CA SER A 96 -0.42 -14.55 -18.11
C SER A 96 0.57 -15.01 -19.17
#